data_AF-A0A232FIB1-F1
#
_entry.id   AF-A0A232FIB1-F1
#
_cell.length_a   1.000
_cell.length_b   1.000
_cell.length_c   1.000
_cell.angle_alpha   90.00
_cell.angle_beta   90.00
_cell.angle_gamma   90.00
#
_symmetry.space_group_name_H-M   'P 1'
#
loop_
_entity.id
_entity.type
_entity.pdbx_description
1 polymer ?
#
loop_
_entity_poly.entity_id
_entity_poly.type
_entity_poly.pdbx_seq_one_letter_code
_entity_poly.pdbx_strand_id
1 'polypeptide(L)'
;MSATPDPVIEELASDYAAYPRVDMDAELKGVYEAVEEMQLRLEEFRSIAEMLQAKDDKSITENIPQLLALKPQVNQLSKRIDALDFFVTRVNLDLATLEANVEAAEASLGTSDNKLAMLNPFAFFKKSPETPTSPPPPPPQPPRIFKMEDYFKAEPEPKST
;
A
#
# COMPACT_ATOMS: atom_id res chain seq x y z
N MET A 1 40.82 21.57 100.61
CA MET A 1 41.88 21.26 99.61
C MET A 1 41.18 20.53 98.49
N SER A 2 41.00 21.19 97.33
CA SER A 2 40.30 20.58 96.19
C SER A 2 41.26 19.62 95.50
N ALA A 3 40.95 18.33 95.48
CA ALA A 3 41.68 17.34 94.70
C ALA A 3 41.38 17.62 93.23
N THR A 4 42.37 18.06 92.46
CA THR A 4 42.26 18.17 91.01
C THR A 4 42.13 16.75 90.45
N PRO A 5 41.12 16.47 89.61
CA PRO A 5 40.97 15.17 88.98
C PRO A 5 42.22 14.86 88.13
N ASP A 6 42.62 13.59 88.08
CA ASP A 6 43.75 13.16 87.27
C ASP A 6 43.51 13.55 85.79
N PRO A 7 44.48 14.14 85.10
CA PRO A 7 44.30 14.68 83.75
C PRO A 7 43.83 13.62 82.74
N VAL A 8 44.18 12.36 82.97
CA VAL A 8 43.77 11.20 82.17
C VAL A 8 42.26 10.92 82.30
N ILE A 9 41.68 11.15 83.48
CA ILE A 9 40.24 10.94 83.72
C ILE A 9 39.43 12.04 83.03
N GLU A 10 39.94 13.26 83.01
CA GLU A 10 39.29 14.40 82.35
C GLU A 10 39.32 14.24 80.81
N GLU A 11 40.43 13.76 80.26
CA GLU A 11 40.56 13.38 78.86
C GLU A 11 39.60 12.24 78.48
N LEU A 12 39.59 11.14 79.24
CA LEU A 12 38.67 10.01 79.01
C LEU A 12 37.19 10.42 79.11
N ALA A 13 36.83 11.26 80.09
CA ALA A 13 35.48 11.77 80.24
C ALA A 13 35.08 12.69 79.07
N SER A 14 36.02 13.50 78.57
CA SER A 14 35.84 14.35 77.39
C SER A 14 35.61 13.51 76.12
N ASP A 15 36.44 12.48 75.91
CA ASP A 15 36.33 11.59 74.74
C ASP A 15 35.02 10.80 74.75
N TYR A 16 34.61 10.27 75.91
CA TYR A 16 33.32 9.59 76.05
C TYR A 16 32.12 10.55 75.91
N ALA A 17 32.24 11.80 76.36
CA ALA A 17 31.20 12.81 76.19
C ALA A 17 31.10 13.34 74.74
N ALA A 18 32.12 13.10 73.91
CA ALA A 18 32.11 13.44 72.49
C ALA A 18 31.39 12.38 71.63
N TYR A 19 31.39 11.11 72.05
CA TYR A 19 30.69 10.02 71.34
C TYR A 19 29.20 10.27 70.99
N PRO A 20 28.36 10.82 71.88
CA PRO A 20 26.96 11.10 71.56
C PRO A 20 26.77 12.38 70.72
N ARG A 21 27.83 13.16 70.45
CA ARG A 21 27.76 14.36 69.59
C ARG A 21 27.91 13.98 68.12
N VAL A 22 27.01 13.13 67.64
CA VAL A 22 26.89 12.84 66.21
C VAL A 22 25.91 13.84 65.61
N ASP A 23 26.35 14.55 64.57
CA ASP A 23 25.50 15.44 63.80
C ASP A 23 24.66 14.61 62.83
N MET A 24 23.48 14.18 63.31
CA MET A 24 22.55 13.37 62.54
C MET A 24 22.02 14.10 61.31
N ASP A 25 21.95 15.42 61.34
CA ASP A 25 21.49 16.22 60.20
C ASP A 25 22.52 16.17 59.06
N ALA A 26 23.81 16.20 59.40
CA ALA A 26 24.89 16.02 58.42
C ALA A 26 24.89 14.61 57.81
N GLU A 27 24.68 13.57 58.62
CA GLU A 27 24.61 12.18 58.15
C GLU A 27 23.38 11.91 57.27
N LEU A 28 22.22 12.47 57.63
CA LEU A 28 20.97 12.25 56.88
C LEU A 28 20.84 13.12 55.63
N LYS A 29 21.60 14.21 55.53
CA LYS A 29 21.54 15.13 54.38
C LYS A 29 21.74 14.40 53.04
N GLY A 30 22.74 13.53 52.94
CA GLY A 30 22.98 12.77 51.70
C GLY A 30 21.84 11.82 51.35
N VAL A 31 21.15 11.29 52.36
CA VAL A 31 19.95 10.46 52.16
C VAL A 31 18.79 11.30 51.65
N TYR A 32 18.56 12.49 52.22
CA TYR A 32 17.51 13.39 51.75
C TYR A 32 17.75 13.85 50.30
N GLU A 33 18.98 14.25 49.97
CA GLU A 33 19.35 14.65 48.61
C GLU A 33 19.15 13.50 47.61
N ALA A 34 19.54 12.28 47.96
CA ALA A 34 19.33 11.10 47.12
C ALA A 34 17.84 10.76 46.93
N VAL A 35 17.02 10.94 47.98
CA VAL A 35 15.57 10.73 47.90
C VAL A 35 14.92 11.78 47.01
N GLU A 36 15.28 13.05 47.15
CA GLU A 36 14.77 14.15 46.31
C GLU A 36 15.14 13.94 44.84
N GLU A 37 16.38 13.55 44.55
CA GLU A 37 16.82 13.24 43.19
C GLU A 37 16.04 12.07 42.60
N MET A 38 15.83 11.00 43.38
CA MET A 38 15.07 9.85 42.93
C MET A 38 13.59 10.19 42.70
N GLN A 39 12.99 11.04 43.54
CA GLN A 39 11.63 11.53 43.35
C GLN A 39 11.50 12.33 42.06
N LEU A 40 12.46 13.23 41.77
CA LEU A 40 12.48 13.99 40.52
C LEU A 40 12.56 13.06 39.30
N ARG A 41 13.50 12.10 39.30
CA ARG A 41 13.65 11.13 38.21
C ARG A 41 12.40 10.27 38.01
N LEU A 42 11.69 9.92 39.08
CA LEU A 42 10.44 9.15 38.98
C LEU A 42 9.32 9.98 38.34
N GLU A 43 9.22 11.27 38.67
CA GLU A 43 8.23 12.14 38.04
C GLU A 43 8.54 12.37 36.56
N GLU A 44 9.81 12.54 36.20
CA GLU A 44 10.25 12.61 34.80
C GLU A 44 9.91 11.31 34.04
N PHE A 45 10.21 10.15 34.62
CA PHE A 45 9.89 8.86 34.01
C PHE A 45 8.38 8.69 33.81
N ARG A 46 7.58 9.08 34.81
CA ARG A 46 6.12 9.04 34.73
C ARG A 46 5.60 9.90 33.60
N SER A 47 6.10 11.14 33.49
CA SER A 47 5.74 12.05 32.40
C SER A 47 6.05 11.45 31.02
N ILE A 48 7.22 10.83 30.86
CA ILE A 48 7.59 10.13 29.62
C ILE A 48 6.64 8.98 29.32
N ALA A 49 6.29 8.16 30.32
CA ALA A 49 5.36 7.04 30.16
C ALA A 49 3.96 7.52 29.75
N GLU A 50 3.46 8.60 30.36
CA GLU A 50 2.17 9.20 30.03
C GLU A 50 2.14 9.75 28.60
N MET A 51 3.23 10.40 28.15
CA MET A 51 3.36 10.86 26.77
C MET A 51 3.37 9.70 25.76
N LEU A 52 4.07 8.61 26.08
CA LEU A 52 4.11 7.42 25.21
C LEU A 52 2.73 6.79 25.09
N GLN A 53 2.05 6.60 26.23
CA GLN A 53 0.71 6.04 26.25
C GLN A 53 -0.28 6.91 25.46
N ALA A 54 -0.25 8.23 25.64
CA ALA A 54 -1.12 9.14 24.88
C ALA A 54 -0.88 9.07 23.36
N LYS A 55 0.39 8.90 22.93
CA LYS A 55 0.73 8.74 21.51
C LYS A 55 0.23 7.41 20.95
N ASP A 56 0.41 6.33 21.70
CA ASP A 56 -0.01 4.99 21.29
C ASP A 56 -1.53 4.88 21.28
N ASP A 57 -2.21 5.48 22.25
CA ASP A 57 -3.67 5.59 22.31
C ASP A 57 -4.19 6.25 21.03
N LYS A 58 -3.67 7.43 20.64
CA LYS A 58 -4.10 8.09 19.39
C LYS A 58 -3.85 7.22 18.16
N SER A 59 -2.71 6.53 18.09
CA SER A 59 -2.40 5.63 16.97
C SER A 59 -3.40 4.48 16.86
N ILE A 60 -3.70 3.84 18.00
CA ILE A 60 -4.55 2.64 18.08
C ILE A 60 -6.03 3.00 17.97
N THR A 61 -6.49 4.07 18.60
CA THR A 61 -7.91 4.44 18.66
C THR A 61 -8.36 5.23 17.44
N GLU A 62 -7.47 5.97 16.78
CA GLU A 62 -7.83 6.88 15.70
C GLU A 62 -7.19 6.49 14.36
N ASN A 63 -5.86 6.51 14.29
CA ASN A 63 -5.15 6.38 13.00
C ASN A 63 -5.34 4.99 12.36
N ILE A 64 -5.17 3.91 13.14
CA ILE A 64 -5.32 2.54 12.63
C ILE A 64 -6.76 2.29 12.15
N PRO A 65 -7.83 2.59 12.92
CA PRO A 65 -9.20 2.45 12.46
C PRO A 65 -9.51 3.28 11.21
N GLN A 66 -9.04 4.53 11.14
CA GLN A 66 -9.22 5.38 9.96
C GLN A 66 -8.55 4.78 8.71
N LEU A 67 -7.34 4.26 8.83
CA LEU A 67 -6.65 3.59 7.74
C LEU A 67 -7.39 2.32 7.30
N LEU A 68 -7.88 1.52 8.25
CA LEU A 68 -8.68 0.33 7.96
C LEU A 68 -10.01 0.69 7.27
N ALA A 69 -10.60 1.83 7.59
CA ALA A 69 -11.81 2.33 6.93
C ALA A 69 -11.57 2.75 5.47
N LEU A 70 -10.33 3.06 5.08
CA LEU A 70 -9.97 3.34 3.68
C LEU A 70 -9.78 2.06 2.84
N LYS A 71 -9.50 0.92 3.48
CA LYS A 71 -9.25 -0.37 2.80
C LYS A 71 -10.34 -0.77 1.79
N PRO A 72 -11.66 -0.65 2.08
CA PRO A 72 -12.70 -0.99 1.11
C PRO A 72 -12.64 -0.11 -0.15
N GLN A 73 -12.36 1.19 0.00
CA GLN A 73 -12.26 2.13 -1.11
C GLN A 73 -11.07 1.80 -2.01
N VAL A 74 -9.91 1.51 -1.39
CA VAL A 74 -8.71 1.08 -2.12
C VAL A 74 -8.97 -0.23 -2.87
N ASN A 75 -9.61 -1.21 -2.22
CA ASN A 75 -9.96 -2.48 -2.86
C ASN A 75 -10.94 -2.28 -4.03
N GLN A 76 -11.91 -1.39 -3.90
CA GLN A 76 -12.85 -1.08 -4.97
C GLN A 76 -12.13 -0.41 -6.15
N LEU A 77 -11.22 0.53 -5.87
CA LEU A 77 -10.41 1.17 -6.89
C LEU A 77 -9.53 0.16 -7.63
N SER A 78 -8.86 -0.74 -6.90
CA SER A 78 -8.06 -1.82 -7.49
C SER A 78 -8.89 -2.67 -8.44
N LYS A 79 -10.08 -3.11 -8.04
CA LYS A 79 -10.98 -3.90 -8.90
C LYS A 79 -11.37 -3.16 -10.18
N ARG A 80 -11.57 -1.83 -10.10
CA ARG A 80 -11.88 -1.00 -11.28
C ARG A 80 -10.68 -0.89 -12.22
N ILE A 81 -9.47 -0.79 -11.66
CA ILE A 81 -8.22 -0.80 -12.43
C ILE A 81 -8.05 -2.14 -13.14
N ASP A 82 -8.25 -3.26 -12.45
CA ASP A 82 -8.14 -4.61 -13.02
C ASP A 82 -9.16 -4.82 -14.16
N ALA A 83 -10.40 -4.36 -13.97
CA ALA A 83 -11.44 -4.45 -15.01
C ALA A 83 -11.09 -3.61 -16.24
N LEU A 84 -10.51 -2.43 -16.05
CA LEU A 84 -10.06 -1.58 -17.14
C LEU A 84 -8.88 -2.21 -17.90
N ASP A 85 -7.92 -2.80 -17.18
CA ASP A 85 -6.78 -3.49 -17.78
C ASP A 85 -7.22 -4.68 -18.64
N PHE A 86 -8.17 -5.48 -18.13
CA PHE A 86 -8.79 -6.57 -18.90
C PHE A 86 -9.48 -6.05 -20.17
N PHE A 87 -10.23 -4.95 -20.04
CA PHE A 87 -10.94 -4.36 -21.18
C PHE A 87 -9.96 -3.86 -22.26
N VAL A 88 -8.92 -3.12 -21.88
CA VAL A 88 -7.89 -2.63 -22.81
C VAL A 88 -7.18 -3.80 -23.49
N THR A 89 -6.80 -4.83 -22.73
CA THR A 89 -6.20 -6.04 -23.28
C THR A 89 -7.12 -6.70 -24.31
N ARG A 90 -8.43 -6.78 -24.02
CA ARG A 90 -9.41 -7.36 -24.94
C ARG A 90 -9.56 -6.55 -26.22
N VAL A 91 -9.67 -5.23 -26.12
CA VAL A 91 -9.77 -4.32 -27.27
C VAL A 91 -8.54 -4.44 -28.16
N ASN A 92 -7.34 -4.52 -27.59
CA ASN A 92 -6.11 -4.72 -28.37
C ASN A 92 -6.12 -6.04 -29.14
N LEU A 93 -6.58 -7.13 -28.51
CA LEU A 93 -6.71 -8.42 -29.19
C LEU A 93 -7.72 -8.38 -30.33
N ASP A 94 -8.89 -7.78 -30.08
CA ASP A 94 -9.94 -7.65 -31.08
C ASP A 94 -9.49 -6.75 -32.24
N LEU A 95 -8.74 -5.69 -31.98
CA LEU A 95 -8.14 -4.81 -32.99
C LEU A 95 -7.09 -5.55 -33.83
N ALA A 96 -6.15 -6.26 -33.21
CA ALA A 96 -5.15 -7.05 -33.93
C ALA A 96 -5.81 -8.13 -34.82
N THR A 97 -6.90 -8.74 -34.34
CA THR A 97 -7.68 -9.69 -35.12
C THR A 97 -8.37 -9.01 -36.30
N LEU A 98 -8.94 -7.82 -36.09
CA LEU A 98 -9.55 -7.03 -37.14
C LEU A 98 -8.54 -6.62 -38.21
N GLU A 99 -7.38 -6.10 -37.81
CA GLU A 99 -6.28 -5.73 -38.70
C GLU A 99 -5.84 -6.91 -39.57
N ALA A 100 -5.64 -8.09 -38.98
CA ALA A 100 -5.28 -9.30 -39.72
C ALA A 100 -6.37 -9.73 -40.73
N ASN A 101 -7.65 -9.59 -40.35
CA ASN A 101 -8.77 -9.90 -41.25
C ASN A 101 -8.88 -8.90 -42.40
N VAL A 102 -8.61 -7.61 -42.15
CA VAL A 102 -8.59 -6.58 -43.19
C VAL A 102 -7.45 -6.84 -44.16
N GLU A 103 -6.23 -7.09 -43.67
CA GLU A 103 -5.07 -7.44 -44.50
C GLU A 103 -5.36 -8.67 -45.37
N ALA A 104 -5.96 -9.73 -44.79
CA ALA A 104 -6.36 -10.92 -45.53
C ALA A 104 -7.42 -10.61 -46.61
N ALA A 105 -8.39 -9.74 -46.29
CA ALA A 105 -9.42 -9.32 -47.23
C ALA A 105 -8.82 -8.49 -48.38
N GLU A 106 -7.94 -7.53 -48.09
CA GLU A 106 -7.24 -6.72 -49.08
C GLU A 106 -6.36 -7.58 -49.99
N ALA A 107 -5.60 -8.52 -49.42
CA ALA A 107 -4.81 -9.49 -50.19
C ALA A 107 -5.68 -10.38 -51.09
N SER A 108 -6.86 -10.81 -50.61
CA SER A 108 -7.81 -11.62 -51.39
C SER A 108 -8.50 -10.83 -52.50
N LEU A 109 -8.77 -9.54 -52.26
CA LEU A 109 -9.39 -8.65 -53.24
C LEU A 109 -8.39 -8.25 -54.33
N GLY A 110 -7.09 -8.27 -54.00
CA GLY A 110 -5.98 -7.91 -54.84
C GLY A 110 -6.00 -6.42 -55.20
N THR A 111 -4.83 -5.80 -55.25
CA THR A 111 -4.60 -4.67 -56.15
C THR A 111 -5.18 -5.06 -57.51
N SER A 112 -6.35 -4.51 -57.85
CA SER A 112 -7.14 -4.97 -58.98
C SER A 112 -6.60 -4.40 -60.30
N ASP A 113 -5.30 -4.55 -60.56
CA ASP A 113 -4.69 -4.21 -61.84
C ASP A 113 -5.15 -5.17 -62.94
N ASN A 114 -5.64 -6.36 -62.58
CA ASN A 114 -6.08 -7.38 -63.54
C ASN A 114 -7.56 -7.33 -63.94
N LYS A 115 -8.40 -6.49 -63.31
CA LYS A 115 -9.82 -6.37 -63.70
C LYS A 115 -10.01 -5.57 -65.00
N LEU A 116 -9.03 -4.77 -65.39
CA LEU A 116 -9.02 -4.05 -66.68
C LEU A 116 -8.50 -4.90 -67.85
N ALA A 117 -7.73 -5.96 -67.60
CA ALA A 117 -7.29 -6.89 -68.65
C ALA A 117 -8.45 -7.70 -69.25
N MET A 118 -9.56 -7.86 -68.50
CA MET A 118 -10.78 -8.54 -68.95
C MET A 118 -11.61 -7.74 -69.97
N LEU A 119 -11.29 -6.45 -70.17
CA LEU A 119 -11.95 -5.57 -71.13
C LEU A 119 -11.25 -5.57 -72.50
N ASN A 120 -10.25 -6.42 -72.72
CA ASN A 120 -9.56 -6.51 -74.00
C ASN A 120 -10.25 -7.52 -74.94
N PRO A 121 -10.97 -7.08 -75.99
CA PRO A 121 -11.74 -7.95 -76.89
C PRO A 121 -10.87 -8.85 -77.78
N PHE A 122 -9.53 -8.77 -77.68
CA PHE A 122 -8.59 -9.56 -78.47
C PHE A 122 -8.09 -10.85 -77.78
N ALA A 123 -8.65 -11.24 -76.64
CA ALA A 123 -8.25 -12.44 -75.90
C ALA A 123 -8.70 -13.79 -76.52
N PHE A 124 -9.28 -13.79 -77.73
CA PHE A 124 -9.79 -15.00 -78.41
C PHE A 124 -8.73 -15.90 -79.07
N PHE A 125 -7.43 -15.60 -78.93
CA PHE A 125 -6.35 -16.34 -79.61
C PHE A 125 -5.32 -16.95 -78.66
N LYS A 126 -5.73 -17.65 -77.59
CA LYS A 126 -4.86 -18.66 -76.96
C LYS A 126 -5.68 -19.87 -76.49
N LYS A 127 -5.40 -21.02 -77.10
CA LYS A 127 -5.86 -22.35 -76.66
C LYS A 127 -4.84 -22.98 -75.71
N SER A 128 -5.37 -23.73 -74.72
CA SER A 128 -4.75 -24.74 -73.84
C SER A 128 -4.30 -24.26 -72.44
N PRO A 129 -4.29 -25.14 -71.42
CA PRO A 129 -5.31 -26.10 -70.97
C PRO A 129 -5.77 -25.83 -69.51
N GLU A 130 -6.81 -26.53 -69.08
CA GLU A 130 -7.44 -26.49 -67.75
C GLU A 130 -6.44 -26.64 -66.58
N THR A 131 -6.63 -25.81 -65.55
CA THR A 131 -6.09 -26.03 -64.19
C THR A 131 -7.24 -25.98 -63.19
N PRO A 132 -7.20 -26.80 -62.13
CA PRO A 132 -8.38 -27.14 -61.34
C PRO A 132 -8.82 -25.98 -60.45
N THR A 133 -10.11 -25.68 -60.51
CA THR A 133 -10.83 -24.72 -59.68
C THR A 133 -10.68 -25.09 -58.19
N SER A 134 -9.92 -24.29 -57.45
CA SER A 134 -10.03 -24.26 -55.99
C SER A 134 -11.43 -23.76 -55.60
N PRO A 135 -12.09 -24.35 -54.59
CA PRO A 135 -13.36 -23.83 -54.11
C PRO A 135 -13.20 -22.38 -53.60
N PRO A 136 -14.20 -21.51 -53.80
CA PRO A 136 -14.16 -20.13 -53.35
C PRO A 136 -14.05 -20.07 -51.81
N PRO A 137 -13.26 -19.11 -51.27
CA PRO A 137 -13.19 -18.91 -49.83
C PRO A 137 -14.57 -18.56 -49.26
N PRO A 138 -14.90 -19.03 -48.03
CA PRO A 138 -16.18 -18.75 -47.41
C PRO A 138 -16.40 -17.24 -47.24
N PRO A 139 -17.67 -16.78 -47.33
CA PRO A 139 -17.99 -15.36 -47.21
C PRO A 139 -17.56 -14.83 -45.83
N PRO A 140 -17.01 -13.60 -45.76
CA PRO A 140 -16.55 -13.01 -44.51
C PRO A 140 -17.72 -12.89 -43.53
N GLN A 141 -17.60 -13.55 -42.38
CA GLN A 141 -18.59 -13.45 -41.32
C GLN A 141 -18.37 -12.15 -40.53
N PRO A 142 -19.44 -11.40 -40.22
CA PRO A 142 -19.32 -10.18 -39.45
C PRO A 142 -18.80 -10.48 -38.03
N PRO A 143 -17.83 -9.71 -37.52
CA PRO A 143 -17.31 -9.91 -36.17
C PRO A 143 -18.41 -9.67 -35.13
N ARG A 144 -18.37 -10.45 -34.05
CA ARG A 144 -19.30 -10.32 -32.93
C ARG A 144 -19.03 -8.99 -32.20
N ILE A 145 -19.96 -8.05 -32.33
CA ILE A 145 -19.86 -6.72 -31.72
C ILE A 145 -19.89 -6.87 -30.20
N PHE A 146 -18.86 -6.34 -29.54
CA PHE A 146 -18.79 -6.26 -28.08
C PHE A 146 -19.88 -5.32 -27.54
N LYS A 147 -20.60 -5.77 -26.51
CA LYS A 147 -21.63 -5.01 -25.80
C LYS A 147 -21.18 -4.76 -24.38
N MET A 148 -21.10 -3.49 -24.00
CA MET A 148 -20.61 -3.08 -22.68
C MET A 148 -21.59 -3.51 -21.57
N GLU A 149 -22.87 -3.66 -21.91
CA GLU A 149 -23.95 -4.07 -21.01
C GLU A 149 -23.82 -5.52 -20.52
N ASP A 150 -23.08 -6.36 -21.25
CA ASP A 150 -22.84 -7.75 -20.87
C ASP A 150 -21.84 -7.88 -19.71
N TYR A 151 -21.02 -6.85 -19.46
CA TYR A 151 -19.94 -6.87 -18.46
C TYR A 151 -20.20 -5.92 -17.28
N PHE A 152 -20.88 -4.81 -17.51
CA PHE A 152 -21.25 -3.85 -16.47
C PHE A 152 -22.73 -4.00 -16.13
N LYS A 153 -23.04 -4.80 -15.10
CA LYS A 153 -24.40 -4.84 -14.55
C LYS A 153 -24.71 -3.50 -13.88
N ALA A 154 -25.76 -2.83 -14.33
CA ALA A 154 -26.30 -1.66 -13.64
C ALA A 154 -26.64 -2.05 -12.18
N GLU A 155 -26.20 -1.21 -11.24
CA GLU A 155 -26.47 -1.41 -9.82
C GLU A 155 -27.98 -1.37 -9.59
N PRO A 156 -28.57 -2.32 -8.84
CA PRO A 156 -30.01 -2.31 -8.61
C PRO A 156 -30.41 -1.06 -7.83
N GLU A 157 -31.29 -0.27 -8.44
CA GLU A 157 -31.93 0.91 -7.84
C GLU A 157 -32.40 0.62 -6.40
N PRO A 158 -32.04 1.46 -5.41
CA PRO A 158 -32.48 1.27 -4.04
C PRO A 158 -34.01 1.39 -3.97
N LYS A 159 -34.66 0.35 -3.45
CA LYS A 159 -36.11 0.37 -3.18
C LYS A 159 -36.39 1.44 -2.12
N SER A 160 -37.00 2.56 -2.53
CA SER A 160 -37.68 3.47 -1.61
C SER A 160 -38.75 2.69 -0.84
N THR A 161 -38.58 2.56 0.47
CA THR A 161 -39.64 2.21 1.42
C THR A 161 -39.57 3.19 2.58
#